data_AF-A0A0N0MVU8-F1
#
_entry.id   AF-A0A0N0MVU8-F1
#
_cell.length_a   1.000
_cell.length_b   1.000
_cell.length_c   1.000
_cell.angle_alpha   90.00
_cell.angle_beta   90.00
_cell.angle_gamma   90.00
#
_symmetry.space_group_name_H-M   'P 1'
#
loop_
_entity.id
_entity.type
_entity.pdbx_description
1 polymer ?
#
loop_
_entity_poly.entity_id
_entity_poly.type
_entity_poly.pdbx_seq_one_letter_code
_entity_poly.pdbx_strand_id
1 'polypeptide(L)'
;MLGFLLRLLPFWVREPLLIAIGSVLGVRIMYLAVRDHDRVAAGLGVVFLVFTAIRVHAVIRALRARRNPSPTASADGTAVVAAAQPQAQAQAGTGSRPRPDTPEKEHNAWGQAVAAVAVFGALGAALWVGPRFMPSGDNAPKPASCSGGAHEELPKAYKNTPRPVTGEELCKALNRPDLAELLGTPEETATTASSTNNTAPLTDGKVAQPEAEVTFDTYTVNVSATYNELSTGQYVKLMKFGDEKDVKTLTVLGRPAVLSSDHTMKLEINLGSGGSGGPVGEGPLARTLSVALDRKDRGGYCDITVWSTSGALPNDSALLNIAEKVLPRIPERPAR
;
A
#
# COMPACT_ATOMS: atom_id res chain seq x y z
N MET A 1 -2.45 -16.64 7.90
CA MET A 1 -2.90 -17.72 6.99
C MET A 1 -1.73 -18.42 6.26
N LEU A 2 -0.62 -17.74 5.90
CA LEU A 2 0.51 -18.35 5.16
C LEU A 2 1.35 -19.38 5.96
N GLY A 3 1.50 -19.19 7.27
CA GLY A 3 2.33 -20.06 8.13
C GLY A 3 1.78 -21.48 8.31
N PHE A 4 0.46 -21.68 8.12
CA PHE A 4 -0.18 -22.98 8.23
C PHE A 4 -0.03 -23.80 6.93
N LEU A 5 -0.10 -23.13 5.77
CA LEU A 5 0.16 -23.72 4.46
C LEU A 5 1.61 -24.21 4.29
N LEU A 6 2.58 -23.47 4.82
CA LEU A 6 3.98 -23.89 4.83
C LEU A 6 4.22 -25.14 5.69
N ARG A 7 3.33 -25.47 6.65
CA ARG A 7 3.49 -26.61 7.55
C ARG A 7 2.95 -27.92 6.96
N LEU A 8 2.06 -27.85 5.95
CA LEU A 8 1.53 -29.02 5.24
C LEU A 8 2.43 -29.52 4.10
N LEU A 9 3.40 -28.71 3.65
CA LEU A 9 4.26 -29.09 2.53
C LEU A 9 5.30 -30.13 2.97
N PRO A 10 5.50 -31.21 2.18
CA PRO A 10 6.52 -32.21 2.46
C PRO A 10 7.90 -31.52 2.54
N PHE A 11 8.74 -32.02 3.44
CA PHE A 11 10.08 -31.50 3.75
C PHE A 11 10.89 -31.09 2.51
N TRP A 12 10.78 -31.89 1.45
CA TRP A 12 11.46 -31.73 0.16
C TRP A 12 11.02 -30.51 -0.67
N VAL A 13 9.86 -29.92 -0.38
CA VAL A 13 9.37 -28.70 -1.04
C VAL A 13 9.50 -27.49 -0.11
N ARG A 14 9.28 -27.70 1.19
CA ARG A 14 9.29 -26.64 2.20
C ARG A 14 10.68 -26.04 2.41
N GLU A 15 11.70 -26.86 2.56
CA GLU A 15 13.06 -26.35 2.85
C GLU A 15 13.73 -25.61 1.67
N PRO A 16 13.71 -26.11 0.42
CA PRO A 16 14.29 -25.35 -0.69
C PRO A 16 13.54 -24.04 -0.97
N LEU A 17 12.22 -24.01 -0.77
CA LEU A 17 11.43 -22.78 -0.90
C LEU A 17 11.83 -21.74 0.16
N LEU A 18 12.01 -22.16 1.41
CA LEU A 18 12.46 -21.27 2.48
C LEU A 18 13.91 -20.81 2.30
N ILE A 19 14.77 -21.65 1.71
CA ILE A 19 16.16 -21.28 1.36
C ILE A 19 16.16 -20.24 0.23
N ALA A 20 15.33 -20.42 -0.81
CA ALA A 20 15.22 -19.46 -1.91
C ALA A 20 14.69 -18.10 -1.43
N ILE A 21 13.61 -18.12 -0.64
CA ILE A 21 13.02 -16.89 -0.08
C ILE A 21 13.99 -16.23 0.91
N GLY A 22 14.61 -16.99 1.82
CA GLY A 22 15.56 -16.47 2.80
C GLY A 22 16.84 -15.90 2.18
N SER A 23 17.33 -16.52 1.10
CA SER A 23 18.50 -16.04 0.36
C SER A 23 18.21 -14.75 -0.40
N VAL A 24 17.10 -14.70 -1.15
CA VAL A 24 16.71 -13.49 -1.90
C VAL A 24 16.42 -12.33 -0.96
N LEU A 25 15.69 -12.58 0.14
CA LEU A 25 15.38 -11.54 1.13
C LEU A 25 16.64 -11.09 1.88
N GLY A 26 17.50 -12.03 2.31
CA GLY A 26 18.74 -11.74 3.04
C GLY A 26 19.74 -10.96 2.20
N VAL A 27 19.95 -11.34 0.94
CA VAL A 27 20.86 -10.63 0.01
C VAL A 27 20.32 -9.23 -0.30
N ARG A 28 19.00 -9.07 -0.47
CA ARG A 28 18.38 -7.76 -0.73
C ARG A 28 18.48 -6.83 0.47
N ILE A 29 18.24 -7.33 1.68
CA ILE A 29 18.40 -6.55 2.92
C ILE A 29 19.87 -6.16 3.14
N MET A 30 20.80 -7.08 2.87
CA MET A 30 22.24 -6.80 2.98
C MET A 30 22.71 -5.76 1.93
N TYR A 31 22.19 -5.83 0.71
CA TYR A 31 22.49 -4.86 -0.34
C TYR A 31 21.99 -3.46 0.02
N LEU A 32 20.78 -3.35 0.59
CA LEU A 32 20.24 -2.08 1.09
C LEU A 32 21.04 -1.56 2.29
N ALA A 33 21.44 -2.43 3.22
CA ALA A 33 22.26 -2.06 4.36
C ALA A 33 23.65 -1.50 3.98
N VAL A 34 24.26 -2.04 2.92
CA VAL A 34 25.54 -1.53 2.39
C VAL A 34 25.36 -0.21 1.65
N ARG A 35 24.22 0.01 1.00
CA ARG A 35 23.92 1.24 0.27
C ARG A 35 23.56 2.40 1.20
N ASP A 36 22.83 2.13 2.27
CA ASP A 36 22.24 3.17 3.14
C ASP A 36 22.97 3.31 4.50
N HIS A 37 24.10 2.61 4.69
CA HIS A 37 24.90 2.57 5.93
C HIS A 37 24.09 2.24 7.21
N ASP A 38 22.94 1.59 7.07
CA ASP A 38 22.07 1.22 8.18
C ASP A 38 22.53 -0.09 8.83
N ARG A 39 23.00 0.04 10.08
CA ARG A 39 23.51 -1.07 10.89
C ARG A 39 22.41 -2.05 11.32
N VAL A 40 21.16 -1.60 11.39
CA VAL A 40 20.01 -2.44 11.78
C VAL A 40 19.63 -3.38 10.62
N ALA A 41 19.59 -2.86 9.40
CA ALA A 41 19.39 -3.66 8.19
C ALA A 41 20.53 -4.67 7.99
N ALA A 42 21.78 -4.29 8.26
CA ALA A 42 22.92 -5.22 8.18
C ALA A 42 22.77 -6.39 9.18
N GLY A 43 22.34 -6.09 10.41
CA GLY A 43 22.07 -7.12 11.42
C GLY A 43 20.98 -8.11 10.99
N LEU A 44 19.87 -7.60 10.45
CA LEU A 44 18.78 -8.44 9.95
C LEU A 44 19.20 -9.29 8.74
N GLY A 45 19.98 -8.74 7.82
CA GLY A 45 20.52 -9.47 6.66
C GLY A 45 21.40 -10.65 7.08
N VAL A 46 22.29 -10.45 8.06
CA VAL A 46 23.14 -11.52 8.61
C VAL A 46 22.31 -12.63 9.26
N VAL A 47 21.27 -12.28 10.03
CA VAL A 47 20.39 -13.28 10.68
C VAL A 47 19.72 -14.18 9.64
N PHE A 48 19.21 -13.60 8.54
CA PHE A 48 18.59 -14.36 7.46
C PHE A 48 19.59 -15.27 6.74
N LEU A 49 20.81 -14.82 6.51
CA LEU A 49 21.86 -15.63 5.87
C LEU A 49 22.32 -16.78 6.78
N VAL A 50 22.49 -16.53 8.08
CA VAL A 50 22.84 -17.57 9.07
C VAL A 50 21.74 -18.62 9.17
N PHE A 51 20.48 -18.19 9.26
CA PHE A 51 19.36 -19.12 9.28
C PHE A 51 19.27 -19.96 8.00
N THR A 52 19.56 -19.34 6.85
CA THR A 52 19.62 -20.04 5.57
C THR A 52 20.77 -21.05 5.53
N ALA A 53 21.95 -20.70 6.04
CA ALA A 53 23.09 -21.61 6.14
C ALA A 53 22.81 -22.82 7.05
N ILE A 54 22.13 -22.60 8.19
CA ILE A 54 21.70 -23.67 9.10
C ILE A 54 20.74 -24.64 8.39
N ARG A 55 19.79 -24.11 7.61
CA ARG A 55 18.84 -24.92 6.84
C ARG A 55 19.53 -25.73 5.74
N VAL A 56 20.45 -25.12 5.00
CA VAL A 56 21.29 -25.82 4.01
C VAL A 56 22.11 -26.94 4.68
N HIS A 57 22.67 -26.68 5.86
CA HIS A 57 23.42 -27.69 6.60
C HIS A 57 22.55 -28.87 7.06
N ALA A 58 21.31 -28.61 7.49
CA ALA A 58 20.35 -29.66 7.85
C ALA A 58 19.98 -30.55 6.65
N VAL A 59 19.75 -29.95 5.47
CA VAL A 59 19.51 -30.68 4.21
C VAL A 59 20.72 -31.54 3.83
N ILE A 60 21.93 -30.98 3.90
CA ILE A 60 23.17 -31.72 3.58
C ILE A 60 23.37 -32.88 4.57
N ARG A 61 23.09 -32.68 5.86
CA ARG A 61 23.19 -33.74 6.88
C ARG A 61 22.17 -34.86 6.62
N ALA A 62 20.94 -34.51 6.26
CA ALA A 62 19.90 -35.48 5.90
C ALA A 62 20.24 -36.26 4.62
N LEU A 63 20.81 -35.59 3.61
CA LEU A 63 21.29 -36.23 2.38
C LEU A 63 22.51 -37.12 2.62
N ARG A 64 23.42 -36.72 3.51
CA ARG A 64 24.61 -37.50 3.89
C ARG A 64 24.25 -38.74 4.69
N ALA A 65 23.25 -38.65 5.57
CA ALA A 65 22.70 -39.81 6.29
C ALA A 65 22.04 -40.85 5.36
N ARG A 66 21.51 -40.41 4.21
CA ARG A 66 20.97 -41.33 3.17
C ARG A 66 22.05 -41.92 2.26
N ARG A 67 23.20 -41.25 2.09
CA ARG A 67 24.29 -41.71 1.22
C ARG A 67 25.26 -42.68 1.90
N ASN A 68 25.39 -42.63 3.22
CA ASN A 68 26.21 -43.57 3.99
C ASN A 68 25.35 -44.29 5.04
N PRO A 69 24.63 -45.37 4.70
CA PRO A 69 24.16 -46.30 5.72
C PRO A 69 25.40 -46.98 6.32
N SER A 70 25.68 -46.74 7.60
CA SER A 70 26.74 -47.47 8.31
C SER A 70 26.43 -48.98 8.29
N PRO A 71 27.45 -49.85 8.15
CA PRO A 71 27.26 -51.30 8.30
C PRO A 71 26.86 -51.64 9.73
N THR A 72 25.93 -52.57 9.86
CA THR A 72 25.38 -53.11 11.11
C THR A 72 26.45 -53.65 12.05
N ALA A 73 26.35 -53.32 13.34
CA ALA A 73 26.98 -54.09 14.41
C ALA A 73 25.87 -54.79 15.23
N SER A 74 25.84 -56.11 15.12
CA SER A 74 25.08 -57.03 15.98
C SER A 74 25.71 -57.12 17.37
N ALA A 75 24.89 -57.19 18.42
CA ALA A 75 25.07 -58.02 19.64
C ALA A 75 23.93 -57.65 20.61
N ASP A 76 22.85 -58.42 20.67
CA ASP A 76 22.63 -59.60 21.52
C ASP A 76 22.31 -59.28 22.99
N GLY A 77 21.24 -59.92 23.50
CA GLY A 77 21.05 -60.14 24.94
C GLY A 77 19.67 -59.83 25.53
N THR A 78 18.85 -60.90 25.63
CA THR A 78 17.89 -61.22 26.74
C THR A 78 16.66 -60.32 26.99
N ALA A 79 15.44 -60.79 27.26
CA ALA A 79 14.84 -62.12 27.43
C ALA A 79 13.29 -61.97 27.47
N VAL A 80 12.56 -62.87 26.78
CA VAL A 80 11.38 -63.69 27.19
C VAL A 80 10.27 -63.01 28.04
N VAL A 81 8.96 -63.01 27.69
CA VAL A 81 7.99 -64.13 27.85
C VAL A 81 6.68 -63.89 27.04
N ALA A 82 6.28 -64.95 26.31
CA ALA A 82 4.96 -65.59 25.99
C ALA A 82 3.62 -64.78 26.05
N ALA A 83 2.54 -65.09 25.31
CA ALA A 83 2.05 -66.23 24.51
C ALA A 83 0.98 -65.67 23.50
N ALA A 84 0.54 -66.29 22.40
CA ALA A 84 0.21 -67.68 22.15
C ALA A 84 0.20 -68.07 20.64
N GLN A 85 0.47 -69.37 20.42
CA GLN A 85 0.44 -70.25 19.23
C GLN A 85 -0.99 -70.55 18.67
N PRO A 86 -1.19 -71.46 17.67
CA PRO A 86 -0.40 -71.84 16.48
C PRO A 86 -1.21 -72.14 15.16
N GLN A 87 -0.47 -72.13 14.04
CA GLN A 87 -0.48 -73.00 12.82
C GLN A 87 -1.74 -73.72 12.29
N ALA A 88 -1.94 -73.61 10.96
CA ALA A 88 -2.13 -74.77 10.08
C ALA A 88 -1.66 -74.51 8.62
N GLN A 89 -0.70 -75.33 8.19
CA GLN A 89 -0.42 -75.89 6.85
C GLN A 89 -0.09 -75.02 5.63
N ALA A 90 1.13 -75.26 5.14
CA ALA A 90 1.64 -74.99 3.82
C ALA A 90 1.34 -76.15 2.84
N GLN A 91 1.17 -75.84 1.56
CA GLN A 91 1.50 -76.74 0.47
C GLN A 91 2.07 -75.96 -0.72
N ALA A 92 3.19 -76.48 -1.24
CA ALA A 92 4.02 -75.92 -2.28
C ALA A 92 3.50 -76.27 -3.69
N GLY A 93 3.86 -75.44 -4.68
CA GLY A 93 3.68 -75.74 -6.11
C GLY A 93 4.61 -74.89 -6.97
N THR A 94 5.63 -75.52 -7.51
CA THR A 94 6.69 -75.02 -8.42
C THR A 94 6.27 -75.00 -9.90
N GLY A 95 6.71 -73.98 -10.68
CA GLY A 95 7.14 -74.14 -12.08
C GLY A 95 6.48 -73.32 -13.22
N SER A 96 7.20 -72.27 -13.70
CA SER A 96 7.45 -71.73 -15.08
C SER A 96 6.45 -71.96 -16.24
N ARG A 97 6.06 -71.06 -17.19
CA ARG A 97 6.58 -69.85 -17.92
C ARG A 97 5.44 -69.37 -18.93
N PRO A 98 5.55 -68.40 -19.89
CA PRO A 98 5.85 -66.94 -19.94
C PRO A 98 4.74 -65.98 -20.57
N ARG A 99 4.71 -64.70 -20.09
CA ARG A 99 4.44 -63.35 -20.73
C ARG A 99 3.17 -63.07 -21.60
N PRO A 100 2.62 -61.82 -21.65
CA PRO A 100 3.34 -60.57 -21.92
C PRO A 100 3.13 -59.42 -20.91
N ASP A 101 4.16 -58.59 -20.78
CA ASP A 101 4.16 -57.37 -19.99
C ASP A 101 3.24 -56.31 -20.61
N THR A 102 2.56 -55.57 -19.75
CA THR A 102 2.26 -54.16 -20.02
C THR A 102 2.84 -53.33 -18.87
N PRO A 103 3.77 -52.40 -19.14
CA PRO A 103 4.34 -51.54 -18.12
C PRO A 103 3.30 -50.48 -17.77
N GLU A 104 2.87 -50.44 -16.52
CA GLU A 104 2.23 -49.24 -15.99
C GLU A 104 3.22 -48.08 -16.11
N LYS A 105 2.80 -47.08 -16.87
CA LYS A 105 3.52 -45.85 -17.12
C LYS A 105 3.55 -45.05 -15.83
N GLU A 106 4.60 -45.24 -15.03
CA GLU A 106 4.91 -44.34 -13.92
C GLU A 106 4.94 -42.91 -14.46
N HIS A 107 4.10 -42.05 -13.89
CA HIS A 107 4.08 -40.64 -14.23
C HIS A 107 5.42 -40.03 -13.83
N ASN A 108 6.12 -39.47 -14.81
CA ASN A 108 7.48 -38.95 -14.74
C ASN A 108 7.58 -37.76 -13.76
N ALA A 109 7.63 -38.03 -12.46
CA ALA A 109 7.87 -37.04 -11.41
C ALA A 109 9.15 -36.22 -11.65
N TRP A 110 10.12 -36.82 -12.35
CA TRP A 110 11.36 -36.18 -12.73
C TRP A 110 11.20 -35.10 -13.82
N GLY A 111 10.24 -35.28 -14.74
CA GLY A 111 9.95 -34.29 -15.81
C GLY A 111 9.27 -33.03 -15.30
N GLN A 112 8.38 -33.16 -14.30
CA GLN A 112 7.73 -32.01 -13.66
C GLN A 112 8.70 -31.17 -12.83
N ALA A 113 9.66 -31.81 -12.15
CA ALA A 113 10.67 -31.10 -11.38
C ALA A 113 11.59 -30.25 -12.26
N VAL A 114 12.01 -30.79 -13.42
CA VAL A 114 12.86 -30.05 -14.38
C VAL A 114 12.11 -28.89 -15.02
N ALA A 115 10.83 -29.08 -15.38
CA ALA A 115 10.00 -28.00 -15.92
C ALA A 115 9.80 -26.85 -14.93
N ALA A 116 9.55 -27.16 -13.65
CA ALA A 116 9.45 -26.15 -12.60
C ALA A 116 10.75 -25.37 -12.43
N VAL A 117 11.89 -26.06 -12.36
CA VAL A 117 13.21 -25.41 -12.23
C VAL A 117 13.53 -24.53 -13.45
N ALA A 118 13.15 -24.94 -14.66
CA ALA A 118 13.34 -24.13 -15.86
C ALA A 118 12.49 -22.84 -15.83
N VAL A 119 11.23 -22.92 -15.41
CA VAL A 119 10.35 -21.74 -15.29
C VAL A 119 10.86 -20.78 -14.21
N PHE A 120 11.26 -21.29 -13.04
CA PHE A 120 11.82 -20.45 -11.99
C PHE A 120 13.21 -19.91 -12.33
N GLY A 121 14.03 -20.65 -13.08
CA GLY A 121 15.29 -20.18 -13.62
C GLY A 121 15.10 -19.06 -14.65
N ALA A 122 14.09 -19.17 -15.52
CA ALA A 122 13.74 -18.13 -16.49
C ALA A 122 13.19 -16.87 -15.81
N LEU A 123 12.31 -17.02 -14.81
CA LEU A 123 11.82 -15.89 -14.01
C LEU A 123 12.95 -15.23 -13.21
N GLY A 124 13.85 -16.03 -12.62
CA GLY A 124 15.03 -15.55 -11.92
C GLY A 124 15.97 -14.77 -12.85
N ALA A 125 16.24 -15.30 -14.06
CA ALA A 125 17.04 -14.62 -15.07
C ALA A 125 16.38 -13.32 -15.56
N ALA A 126 15.07 -13.32 -15.81
CA ALA A 126 14.32 -12.12 -16.18
C ALA A 126 14.38 -11.04 -15.10
N LEU A 127 14.23 -11.43 -13.83
CA LEU A 127 14.34 -10.51 -12.69
C LEU A 127 15.78 -10.02 -12.44
N TRP A 128 16.79 -10.81 -12.82
CA TRP A 128 18.21 -10.44 -12.66
C TRP A 128 18.73 -9.56 -13.80
N VAL A 129 18.20 -9.74 -15.01
CA VAL A 129 18.60 -9.01 -16.22
C VAL A 129 17.76 -7.75 -16.42
N GLY A 130 16.50 -7.75 -15.99
CA GLY A 130 15.58 -6.60 -16.08
C GLY A 130 16.15 -5.28 -15.56
N PRO A 131 16.83 -5.23 -14.39
CA PRO A 131 17.41 -4.00 -13.86
C PRO A 131 18.60 -3.45 -14.67
N ARG A 132 19.28 -4.29 -15.46
CA ARG A 132 20.46 -3.89 -16.26
C ARG A 132 20.11 -3.25 -17.60
N PHE A 133 18.85 -3.40 -18.03
CA PHE A 133 18.31 -2.80 -19.25
C PHE A 133 17.28 -1.69 -18.99
N MET A 134 17.07 -1.33 -17.72
CA MET A 134 16.32 -0.11 -17.41
C MET A 134 17.23 1.09 -17.67
N PRO A 135 16.80 2.06 -18.52
CA PRO A 135 17.54 3.28 -18.70
C PRO A 135 17.70 3.95 -17.35
N SER A 136 18.94 4.29 -16.99
CA SER A 136 19.29 5.06 -15.81
C SER A 136 18.58 6.41 -15.91
N GLY A 137 17.37 6.50 -15.35
CA GLY A 137 16.67 7.76 -15.18
C GLY A 137 17.45 8.63 -14.20
N ASP A 138 17.59 9.90 -14.52
CA ASP A 138 18.16 10.90 -13.64
C ASP A 138 17.54 10.81 -12.24
N ASN A 139 18.38 10.55 -11.23
CA ASN A 139 17.97 10.29 -9.84
C ASN A 139 17.58 11.57 -9.08
N ALA A 140 17.05 12.59 -9.77
CA ALA A 140 16.35 13.68 -9.12
C ALA A 140 14.94 13.17 -8.72
N PRO A 141 14.48 13.39 -7.47
CA PRO A 141 13.10 13.10 -7.09
C PRO A 141 12.17 13.78 -8.10
N LYS A 142 11.45 12.97 -8.90
CA LYS A 142 10.45 13.54 -9.81
C LYS A 142 9.30 14.09 -8.95
N PRO A 143 8.83 15.32 -9.20
CA PRO A 143 7.69 15.86 -8.48
C PRO A 143 6.50 14.92 -8.67
N ALA A 144 5.72 14.73 -7.61
CA ALA A 144 4.50 13.94 -7.67
C ALA A 144 3.63 14.45 -8.82
N SER A 145 3.12 13.55 -9.66
CA SER A 145 2.29 13.93 -10.80
C SER A 145 0.82 13.83 -10.43
N CYS A 146 0.02 14.80 -10.83
CA CYS A 146 -1.43 14.73 -10.72
C CYS A 146 -1.98 13.63 -11.64
N SER A 147 -2.14 12.41 -11.11
CA SER A 147 -2.92 11.35 -11.75
C SER A 147 -4.34 11.40 -11.18
N GLY A 148 -5.19 12.25 -11.75
CA GLY A 148 -6.64 12.11 -11.63
C GLY A 148 -7.11 11.13 -12.69
N GLY A 149 -8.20 10.39 -12.44
CA GLY A 149 -8.78 9.41 -13.37
C GLY A 149 -9.17 10.01 -14.73
N ALA A 150 -8.19 10.31 -15.59
CA ALA A 150 -8.33 10.93 -16.90
C ALA A 150 -9.14 10.07 -17.89
N HIS A 151 -9.64 8.93 -17.43
CA HIS A 151 -10.48 7.99 -18.16
C HIS A 151 -11.81 7.66 -17.45
N GLU A 152 -12.12 8.31 -16.34
CA GLU A 152 -13.40 8.14 -15.65
C GLU A 152 -14.44 9.14 -16.16
N GLU A 153 -15.63 8.65 -16.49
CA GLU A 153 -16.73 9.51 -16.94
C GLU A 153 -17.16 10.45 -15.80
N LEU A 154 -17.25 11.76 -16.08
CA LEU A 154 -17.66 12.75 -15.08
C LEU A 154 -19.07 12.45 -14.55
N PRO A 155 -19.29 12.52 -13.22
CA PRO A 155 -20.63 12.36 -12.66
C PRO A 155 -21.64 13.35 -13.23
N LYS A 156 -22.91 12.95 -13.35
CA LYS A 156 -23.99 13.79 -13.90
C LYS A 156 -24.10 15.17 -13.25
N ALA A 157 -23.74 15.29 -11.97
CA ALA A 157 -23.72 16.56 -11.24
C ALA A 157 -22.85 17.64 -11.92
N TYR A 158 -21.76 17.26 -12.60
CA TYR A 158 -20.88 18.19 -13.32
C TYR A 158 -21.57 18.80 -14.55
N LYS A 159 -22.52 18.10 -15.18
CA LYS A 159 -23.28 18.62 -16.33
C LYS A 159 -24.27 19.70 -15.92
N ASN A 160 -24.80 19.60 -14.70
CA ASN A 160 -25.80 20.55 -14.16
C ASN A 160 -25.14 21.69 -13.38
N THR A 161 -23.86 21.57 -13.05
CA THR A 161 -23.12 22.62 -12.35
C THR A 161 -22.62 23.64 -13.37
N PRO A 162 -22.82 24.95 -13.16
CA PRO A 162 -22.25 25.96 -14.05
C PRO A 162 -20.73 26.05 -13.90
N ARG A 163 -19.99 25.66 -14.95
CA ARG A 163 -18.52 25.74 -15.05
C ARG A 163 -17.76 25.13 -13.86
N PRO A 164 -18.02 23.87 -13.46
CA PRO A 164 -17.24 23.22 -12.42
C PRO A 164 -15.81 23.00 -12.93
N VAL A 165 -14.84 23.25 -12.07
CA VAL A 165 -13.49 22.68 -12.26
C VAL A 165 -13.53 21.18 -12.04
N THR A 166 -12.58 20.48 -12.64
CA THR A 166 -12.30 19.07 -12.38
C THR A 166 -11.25 18.91 -11.29
N GLY A 167 -11.19 17.73 -10.66
CA GLY A 167 -10.12 17.40 -9.72
C GLY A 167 -8.73 17.51 -10.34
N GLU A 168 -8.57 17.14 -11.61
CA GLU A 168 -7.28 17.25 -12.31
C GLU A 168 -6.84 18.71 -12.47
N GLU A 169 -7.76 19.61 -12.84
CA GLU A 169 -7.49 21.05 -12.92
C GLU A 169 -7.14 21.61 -11.55
N LEU A 170 -7.83 21.17 -10.49
CA LEU A 170 -7.57 21.59 -9.12
C LEU A 170 -6.21 21.09 -8.63
N CYS A 171 -5.84 19.85 -8.93
CA CYS A 171 -4.53 19.31 -8.58
C CYS A 171 -3.42 20.02 -9.33
N LYS A 172 -3.58 20.33 -10.63
CA LYS A 172 -2.60 21.13 -11.37
C LYS A 172 -2.47 22.55 -10.78
N ALA A 173 -3.55 23.12 -10.27
CA ALA A 173 -3.52 24.41 -9.60
C ALA A 173 -2.79 24.37 -8.25
N LEU A 174 -2.95 23.27 -7.50
CA LEU A 174 -2.36 23.07 -6.18
C LEU A 174 -0.91 22.60 -6.23
N ASN A 175 -0.62 21.53 -6.99
CA ASN A 175 0.67 20.85 -7.08
C ASN A 175 1.71 21.66 -7.87
N ARG A 176 2.16 22.74 -7.24
CA ARG A 176 3.12 23.69 -7.78
C ARG A 176 4.47 23.53 -7.09
N PRO A 177 5.59 23.88 -7.76
CA PRO A 177 6.92 23.77 -7.17
C PRO A 177 7.13 24.70 -5.97
N ASP A 178 6.40 25.81 -5.87
CA ASP A 178 6.46 26.77 -4.76
C ASP A 178 5.60 26.36 -3.55
N LEU A 179 4.82 25.28 -3.62
CA LEU A 179 3.88 24.91 -2.55
C LEU A 179 4.60 24.59 -1.22
N ALA A 180 5.73 23.90 -1.27
CA ALA A 180 6.52 23.58 -0.07
C ALA A 180 7.06 24.85 0.61
N GLU A 181 7.52 25.83 -0.18
CA GLU A 181 7.95 27.13 0.32
C GLU A 181 6.79 27.90 0.98
N LEU A 182 5.60 27.87 0.37
CA LEU A 182 4.40 28.50 0.94
C LEU A 182 3.99 27.90 2.30
N LEU A 183 4.27 26.61 2.50
CA LEU A 183 4.02 25.90 3.76
C LEU A 183 5.11 26.12 4.81
N GLY A 184 6.20 26.81 4.45
CA GLY A 184 7.35 27.01 5.32
C GLY A 184 8.30 25.82 5.39
N THR A 185 8.19 24.87 4.45
CA THR A 185 9.04 23.68 4.34
C THR A 185 9.75 23.61 2.98
N PRO A 186 10.54 24.63 2.58
CA PRO A 186 11.08 24.75 1.22
C PRO A 186 12.02 23.61 0.79
N GLU A 187 12.56 22.84 1.73
CA GLU A 187 13.43 21.69 1.45
C GLU A 187 12.63 20.41 1.13
N GLU A 188 11.31 20.41 1.38
CA GLU A 188 10.45 19.26 1.12
C GLU A 188 10.01 19.18 -0.34
N THR A 189 9.81 17.96 -0.82
CA THR A 189 9.20 17.68 -2.13
C THR A 189 7.90 16.93 -1.92
N ALA A 190 6.88 17.23 -2.72
CA ALA A 190 5.62 16.51 -2.66
C ALA A 190 5.84 15.01 -2.88
N THR A 191 5.40 14.20 -1.91
CA THR A 191 5.51 12.73 -1.94
C THR A 191 4.39 12.12 -2.78
N THR A 192 3.18 12.70 -2.70
CA THR A 192 2.02 12.29 -3.48
C THR A 192 1.21 13.50 -3.94
N ALA A 193 0.52 13.33 -5.06
CA ALA A 193 -0.46 14.27 -5.58
C ALA A 193 -1.61 13.47 -6.17
N SER A 194 -2.83 13.73 -5.71
CA SER A 194 -4.02 13.00 -6.13
C SER A 194 -5.19 13.95 -6.34
N SER A 195 -6.21 13.47 -7.06
CA SER A 195 -7.43 14.24 -7.28
C SER A 195 -8.63 13.36 -7.58
N THR A 196 -9.82 13.89 -7.32
CA THR A 196 -11.08 13.21 -7.56
C THR A 196 -12.12 14.17 -8.16
N ASN A 197 -13.07 13.62 -8.91
CA ASN A 197 -14.24 14.33 -9.39
C ASN A 197 -15.47 13.97 -8.53
N ASN A 198 -15.34 14.09 -7.21
CA ASN A 198 -16.39 13.73 -6.25
C ASN A 198 -17.64 14.62 -6.38
N THR A 199 -18.68 14.23 -5.64
CA THR A 199 -19.95 14.96 -5.57
C THR A 199 -20.44 15.06 -4.13
N ALA A 200 -20.93 16.23 -3.73
CA ALA A 200 -21.56 16.43 -2.43
C ALA A 200 -23.08 16.18 -2.51
N PRO A 201 -23.68 15.47 -1.53
CA PRO A 201 -25.13 15.35 -1.44
C PRO A 201 -25.76 16.66 -0.95
N LEU A 202 -26.89 17.03 -1.55
CA LEU A 202 -27.78 18.11 -1.12
C LEU A 202 -29.22 17.59 -1.07
N THR A 203 -30.12 18.34 -0.44
CA THR A 203 -31.54 17.99 -0.34
C THR A 203 -32.22 17.85 -1.71
N ASP A 204 -31.76 18.60 -2.71
CA ASP A 204 -32.26 18.66 -4.08
C ASP A 204 -31.43 17.83 -5.07
N GLY A 205 -30.45 17.05 -4.61
CA GLY A 205 -29.68 16.15 -5.45
C GLY A 205 -28.20 16.09 -5.08
N LYS A 206 -27.33 16.11 -6.09
CA LYS A 206 -25.88 16.11 -5.90
C LYS A 206 -25.26 17.26 -6.67
N VAL A 207 -24.27 17.92 -6.08
CA VAL A 207 -23.47 18.95 -6.74
C VAL A 207 -22.04 18.47 -6.96
N ALA A 208 -21.35 19.06 -7.93
CA ALA A 208 -19.94 18.81 -8.13
C ALA A 208 -19.15 19.23 -6.87
N GLN A 209 -18.21 18.37 -6.46
CA GLN A 209 -17.26 18.62 -5.39
C GLN A 209 -15.90 18.02 -5.79
N PRO A 210 -15.21 18.61 -6.78
CA PRO A 210 -13.85 18.20 -7.11
C PRO A 210 -12.92 18.44 -5.93
N GLU A 211 -11.92 17.58 -5.81
CA GLU A 211 -10.94 17.60 -4.73
C GLU A 211 -9.55 17.28 -5.27
N ALA A 212 -8.54 17.90 -4.67
CA ALA A 212 -7.14 17.62 -4.93
C ALA A 212 -6.35 17.63 -3.63
N GLU A 213 -5.42 16.70 -3.52
CA GLU A 213 -4.56 16.55 -2.35
C GLU A 213 -3.11 16.45 -2.76
N VAL A 214 -2.24 17.19 -2.06
CA VAL A 214 -0.79 17.09 -2.19
C VAL A 214 -0.20 16.84 -0.81
N THR A 215 0.56 15.76 -0.68
CA THR A 215 1.19 15.38 0.59
C THR A 215 2.69 15.67 0.54
N PHE A 216 3.20 16.24 1.62
CA PHE A 216 4.60 16.38 1.95
C PHE A 216 4.90 15.59 3.23
N ASP A 217 6.16 15.54 3.64
CA ASP A 217 6.55 14.82 4.87
C ASP A 217 5.96 15.49 6.13
N THR A 218 5.90 16.82 6.15
CA THR A 218 5.33 17.56 7.29
C THR A 218 3.83 17.77 7.17
N TYR A 219 3.36 18.25 6.02
CA TYR A 219 1.97 18.67 5.82
C TYR A 219 1.28 17.94 4.67
N THR A 220 -0.01 17.74 4.82
CA THR A 220 -0.92 17.45 3.70
C THR A 220 -1.78 18.66 3.43
N VAL A 221 -1.88 19.04 2.15
CA VAL A 221 -2.75 20.12 1.68
C VAL A 221 -3.85 19.53 0.83
N ASN A 222 -5.09 19.80 1.20
CA ASN A 222 -6.27 19.47 0.44
C ASN A 222 -6.95 20.74 -0.05
N VAL A 223 -7.39 20.72 -1.30
CA VAL A 223 -8.28 21.74 -1.83
C VAL A 223 -9.52 21.07 -2.38
N SER A 224 -10.68 21.55 -1.97
CA SER A 224 -11.97 21.14 -2.53
C SER A 224 -12.78 22.35 -2.98
N ALA A 225 -13.60 22.19 -4.00
CA ALA A 225 -14.53 23.24 -4.43
C ALA A 225 -15.96 22.72 -4.40
N THR A 226 -16.81 23.27 -3.53
CA THR A 226 -18.19 22.83 -3.35
C THR A 226 -19.16 23.77 -4.04
N TYR A 227 -19.91 23.27 -5.02
CA TYR A 227 -20.81 24.08 -5.85
C TYR A 227 -22.26 24.08 -5.36
N ASN A 228 -22.48 24.33 -4.07
CA ASN A 228 -23.82 24.49 -3.48
C ASN A 228 -24.33 25.95 -3.57
N GLU A 229 -25.43 26.25 -2.90
CA GLU A 229 -26.01 27.61 -2.78
C GLU A 229 -25.77 28.24 -1.41
N LEU A 230 -24.87 27.65 -0.60
CA LEU A 230 -24.55 28.14 0.75
C LEU A 230 -23.53 29.27 0.67
N SER A 231 -23.94 30.49 1.03
CA SER A 231 -23.03 31.64 1.15
C SER A 231 -22.06 31.46 2.33
N THR A 232 -20.91 32.12 2.27
CA THR A 232 -19.93 32.14 3.37
C THR A 232 -20.55 32.74 4.62
N GLY A 233 -21.37 33.78 4.48
CA GLY A 233 -22.12 34.35 5.60
C GLY A 233 -23.09 33.36 6.26
N GLN A 234 -23.73 32.47 5.49
CA GLN A 234 -24.55 31.39 6.05
C GLN A 234 -23.68 30.29 6.66
N TYR A 235 -22.56 29.93 6.03
CA TYR A 235 -21.65 28.91 6.55
C TYR A 235 -21.07 29.29 7.92
N VAL A 236 -20.65 30.55 8.10
CA VAL A 236 -20.21 31.10 9.39
C VAL A 236 -21.31 31.04 10.46
N LYS A 237 -22.58 31.15 10.09
CA LYS A 237 -23.69 30.97 11.05
C LYS A 237 -23.84 29.50 11.46
N LEU A 238 -23.61 28.56 10.54
CA LEU A 238 -23.66 27.13 10.84
C LEU A 238 -22.54 26.70 11.79
N MET A 239 -21.33 27.25 11.64
CA MET A 239 -20.20 27.01 12.55
C MET A 239 -20.48 27.39 14.01
N LYS A 240 -21.50 28.22 14.29
CA LYS A 240 -21.90 28.54 15.68
C LYS A 240 -22.57 27.36 16.40
N PHE A 241 -23.00 26.36 15.64
CA PHE A 241 -23.65 25.16 16.15
C PHE A 241 -22.74 23.93 16.09
N GLY A 242 -21.57 24.04 15.46
CA GLY A 242 -20.56 23.00 15.41
C GLY A 242 -19.45 23.22 16.44
N ASP A 243 -18.44 22.35 16.40
CA ASP A 243 -17.30 22.33 17.32
C ASP A 243 -16.04 22.99 16.70
N GLU A 244 -16.19 23.69 15.57
CA GLU A 244 -15.08 24.36 14.90
C GLU A 244 -14.45 25.44 15.80
N LYS A 245 -13.13 25.41 15.89
CA LYS A 245 -12.32 26.32 16.71
C LYS A 245 -11.70 27.43 15.85
N ASP A 246 -11.24 28.47 16.53
CA ASP A 246 -10.44 29.56 15.93
C ASP A 246 -11.07 30.17 14.68
N VAL A 247 -12.40 30.33 14.72
CA VAL A 247 -13.20 30.86 13.61
C VAL A 247 -12.92 32.35 13.44
N LYS A 248 -12.42 32.73 12.25
CA LYS A 248 -12.09 34.12 11.93
C LYS A 248 -12.56 34.45 10.51
N THR A 249 -13.42 35.46 10.39
CA THR A 249 -13.86 35.96 9.08
C THR A 249 -12.84 36.95 8.50
N LEU A 250 -12.69 36.92 7.18
CA LEU A 250 -11.74 37.74 6.44
C LEU A 250 -12.17 37.88 4.97
N THR A 251 -11.28 38.43 4.14
CA THR A 251 -11.48 38.57 2.70
C THR A 251 -10.23 38.14 1.96
N VAL A 252 -10.40 37.37 0.89
CA VAL A 252 -9.31 36.87 0.03
C VAL A 252 -9.63 37.24 -1.40
N LEU A 253 -8.77 38.01 -2.08
CA LEU A 253 -8.99 38.47 -3.46
C LEU A 253 -10.37 39.16 -3.69
N GLY A 254 -10.87 39.86 -2.67
CA GLY A 254 -12.18 40.51 -2.68
C GLY A 254 -13.37 39.58 -2.50
N ARG A 255 -13.14 38.32 -2.09
CA ARG A 255 -14.17 37.31 -1.80
C ARG A 255 -14.31 37.13 -0.30
N PRO A 256 -15.54 37.00 0.24
CA PRO A 256 -15.73 36.61 1.63
C PRO A 256 -15.06 35.27 1.92
N ALA A 257 -14.45 35.17 3.10
CA ALA A 257 -13.76 33.97 3.53
C ALA A 257 -13.83 33.80 5.06
N VAL A 258 -13.62 32.57 5.51
CA VAL A 258 -13.53 32.21 6.92
C VAL A 258 -12.38 31.23 7.12
N LEU A 259 -11.57 31.47 8.15
CA LEU A 259 -10.63 30.50 8.70
C LEU A 259 -11.30 29.76 9.85
N SER A 260 -11.10 28.46 9.94
CA SER A 260 -11.54 27.63 11.05
C SER A 260 -10.56 26.47 11.27
N SER A 261 -10.65 25.83 12.43
CA SER A 261 -9.89 24.64 12.77
C SER A 261 -10.80 23.55 13.29
N ASP A 262 -10.62 22.34 12.77
CA ASP A 262 -11.40 21.17 13.18
C ASP A 262 -10.56 19.89 13.11
N HIS A 263 -10.95 18.86 13.86
CA HIS A 263 -10.23 17.59 13.89
C HIS A 263 -10.48 16.80 12.61
N THR A 264 -9.41 16.29 11.99
CA THR A 264 -9.53 15.29 10.92
C THR A 264 -10.19 14.02 11.46
N MET A 265 -10.78 13.20 10.59
CA MET A 265 -11.39 11.93 11.03
C MET A 265 -10.33 10.82 11.04
N LYS A 266 -10.15 10.14 12.18
CA LYS A 266 -9.29 8.95 12.29
C LYS A 266 -10.11 7.68 12.14
N LEU A 267 -9.88 6.95 11.05
CA LEU A 267 -10.49 5.65 10.80
C LEU A 267 -9.56 4.53 11.26
N GLU A 268 -9.98 3.75 12.28
CA GLU A 268 -9.25 2.56 12.71
C GLU A 268 -9.80 1.31 12.00
N ILE A 269 -9.05 0.83 11.00
CA ILE A 269 -9.39 -0.40 10.28
C ILE A 269 -8.70 -1.59 10.97
N ASN A 270 -9.43 -2.27 11.84
CA ASN A 270 -8.99 -3.52 12.43
C ASN A 270 -9.15 -4.67 11.43
N LEU A 271 -8.04 -5.17 10.87
CA LEU A 271 -8.02 -6.33 9.96
C LEU A 271 -8.11 -7.70 10.70
N GLY A 272 -8.58 -7.69 11.95
CA GLY A 272 -8.91 -8.88 12.73
C GLY A 272 -10.34 -9.34 12.44
N SER A 273 -10.57 -10.65 12.40
CA SER A 273 -11.81 -11.30 11.97
C SER A 273 -13.11 -10.70 12.54
N GLY A 274 -14.01 -10.28 11.64
CA GLY A 274 -15.41 -9.97 11.96
C GLY A 274 -15.69 -8.48 11.92
N GLY A 275 -16.31 -8.03 10.82
CA GLY A 275 -16.49 -6.63 10.48
C GLY A 275 -17.20 -5.78 11.53
N SER A 276 -16.56 -4.67 11.86
CA SER A 276 -17.09 -3.31 11.86
C SER A 276 -15.87 -2.43 12.10
N GLY A 277 -15.67 -1.38 11.30
CA GLY A 277 -14.63 -0.38 11.57
C GLY A 277 -14.71 0.06 13.03
N GLY A 278 -13.56 0.26 13.66
CA GLY A 278 -13.51 0.80 15.02
C GLY A 278 -14.22 2.16 15.10
N PRO A 279 -14.56 2.65 16.30
CA PRO A 279 -15.14 3.97 16.45
C PRO A 279 -14.26 5.01 15.72
N VAL A 280 -14.89 5.89 14.95
CA VAL A 280 -14.19 7.00 14.28
C VAL A 280 -13.65 7.90 15.39
N GLY A 281 -12.33 7.93 15.54
CA GLY A 281 -11.67 8.79 16.51
C GLY A 281 -11.43 10.18 15.95
N GLU A 282 -11.18 11.15 16.82
CA GLU A 282 -10.63 12.44 16.41
C GLU A 282 -9.17 12.25 15.98
N GLY A 283 -8.88 12.66 14.76
CA GLY A 283 -7.54 12.79 14.22
C GLY A 283 -6.89 14.12 14.58
N PRO A 284 -5.69 14.39 14.05
CA PRO A 284 -5.02 15.67 14.22
C PRO A 284 -5.89 16.86 13.79
N LEU A 285 -5.66 18.01 14.44
CA LEU A 285 -6.32 19.26 14.07
C LEU A 285 -5.88 19.70 12.66
N ALA A 286 -6.83 20.13 11.86
CA ALA A 286 -6.61 20.76 10.56
C ALA A 286 -6.90 22.26 10.65
N ARG A 287 -6.23 23.04 9.80
CA ARG A 287 -6.55 24.45 9.57
C ARG A 287 -7.19 24.57 8.20
N THR A 288 -8.37 25.18 8.13
CA THR A 288 -9.15 25.33 6.90
C THR A 288 -9.40 26.80 6.60
N LEU A 289 -9.17 27.20 5.36
CA LEU A 289 -9.60 28.48 4.80
C LEU A 289 -10.70 28.21 3.77
N SER A 290 -11.92 28.60 4.07
CA SER A 290 -13.06 28.53 3.16
C SER A 290 -13.27 29.88 2.49
N VAL A 291 -13.23 29.94 1.16
CA VAL A 291 -13.37 31.16 0.37
C VAL A 291 -14.52 31.05 -0.60
N ALA A 292 -15.37 32.08 -0.68
CA ALA A 292 -16.47 32.11 -1.64
C ALA A 292 -16.00 31.93 -3.10
N LEU A 293 -16.77 31.17 -3.89
CA LEU A 293 -16.48 30.96 -5.32
C LEU A 293 -16.64 32.22 -6.18
N ASP A 294 -17.28 33.27 -5.66
CA ASP A 294 -17.31 34.59 -6.29
C ASP A 294 -17.39 35.72 -5.26
N ARG A 295 -17.08 36.94 -5.73
CA ARG A 295 -17.04 38.15 -4.89
C ARG A 295 -18.41 38.58 -4.34
N LYS A 296 -19.50 38.10 -4.95
CA LYS A 296 -20.87 38.42 -4.54
C LYS A 296 -21.43 37.42 -3.52
N ASP A 297 -20.65 36.40 -3.16
CA ASP A 297 -21.03 35.35 -2.20
C ASP A 297 -22.38 34.71 -2.52
N ARG A 298 -22.61 34.39 -3.81
CA ARG A 298 -23.86 33.76 -4.29
C ARG A 298 -23.97 32.27 -3.96
N GLY A 299 -23.15 31.81 -3.03
CA GLY A 299 -23.08 30.43 -2.59
C GLY A 299 -21.98 29.61 -3.28
N GLY A 300 -21.61 28.54 -2.60
CA GLY A 300 -20.48 27.70 -2.94
C GLY A 300 -19.17 28.31 -2.46
N TYR A 301 -18.23 27.43 -2.13
CA TYR A 301 -16.94 27.80 -1.55
C TYR A 301 -15.83 26.87 -2.01
N CYS A 302 -14.60 27.36 -1.94
CA CYS A 302 -13.39 26.57 -2.06
C CYS A 302 -12.75 26.46 -0.68
N ASP A 303 -12.58 25.23 -0.20
CA ASP A 303 -11.86 24.94 1.04
C ASP A 303 -10.41 24.62 0.71
N ILE A 304 -9.50 25.25 1.46
CA ILE A 304 -8.08 24.94 1.47
C ILE A 304 -7.76 24.48 2.88
N THR A 305 -7.50 23.20 3.04
CA THR A 305 -7.30 22.55 4.33
C THR A 305 -5.87 22.06 4.42
N VAL A 306 -5.19 22.38 5.52
CA VAL A 306 -3.83 21.91 5.79
C VAL A 306 -3.80 21.25 7.16
N TRP A 307 -3.22 20.05 7.21
CA TRP A 307 -3.00 19.33 8.47
C TRP A 307 -1.65 18.63 8.45
N SER A 308 -1.20 18.20 9.62
CA SER A 308 -0.04 17.32 9.77
C SER A 308 -0.40 16.13 10.65
N THR A 309 0.33 15.04 10.50
CA THR A 309 0.20 13.86 11.37
C THR A 309 0.56 14.17 12.82
N SER A 310 1.41 15.17 13.04
CA SER A 310 1.81 15.65 14.37
C SER A 310 0.78 16.57 15.04
N GLY A 311 -0.20 17.08 14.29
CA GLY A 311 -1.14 18.10 14.75
C GLY A 311 -0.58 19.53 14.75
N ALA A 312 0.66 19.74 14.30
CA ALA A 312 1.19 21.07 13.99
C ALA A 312 0.38 21.69 12.84
N LEU A 313 0.04 22.97 12.99
CA LEU A 313 -0.67 23.75 12.00
C LEU A 313 0.28 24.73 11.31
N PRO A 314 0.11 25.01 10.01
CA PRO A 314 0.85 26.08 9.35
C PRO A 314 0.37 27.45 9.85
N ASN A 315 1.12 28.50 9.53
CA ASN A 315 0.66 29.87 9.72
C ASN A 315 -0.56 30.15 8.83
N ASP A 316 -1.55 30.90 9.32
CA ASP A 316 -2.70 31.38 8.53
C ASP A 316 -2.27 32.03 7.21
N SER A 317 -1.13 32.73 7.18
CA SER A 317 -0.59 33.33 5.95
C SER A 317 -0.26 32.29 4.87
N ALA A 318 0.10 31.06 5.23
CA ALA A 318 0.33 29.98 4.27
C ALA A 318 -0.95 29.66 3.49
N LEU A 319 -2.08 29.51 4.19
CA LEU A 319 -3.38 29.24 3.56
C LEU A 319 -3.81 30.41 2.65
N LEU A 320 -3.58 31.65 3.09
CA LEU A 320 -3.86 32.84 2.27
C LEU A 320 -3.01 32.85 0.99
N ASN A 321 -1.71 32.61 1.11
CA ASN A 321 -0.80 32.60 -0.03
C ASN A 321 -1.15 31.47 -1.01
N ILE A 322 -1.53 30.29 -0.52
CA ILE A 322 -2.02 29.17 -1.35
C ILE A 322 -3.31 29.60 -2.07
N ALA A 323 -4.26 30.21 -1.36
CA ALA A 323 -5.51 30.68 -1.94
C ALA A 323 -5.29 31.69 -3.07
N GLU A 324 -4.34 32.61 -2.90
CA GLU A 324 -4.00 33.58 -3.94
C GLU A 324 -3.46 32.93 -5.23
N LYS A 325 -2.80 31.76 -5.12
CA LYS A 325 -2.31 31.01 -6.28
C LYS A 325 -3.36 30.10 -6.90
N VAL A 326 -4.21 29.47 -6.08
CA VAL A 326 -5.18 28.45 -6.51
C VAL A 326 -6.49 29.06 -7.01
N LEU A 327 -7.06 30.04 -6.29
CA LEU A 327 -8.37 30.61 -6.62
C LEU A 327 -8.47 31.21 -8.02
N PRO A 328 -7.43 31.88 -8.59
CA PRO A 328 -7.49 32.36 -9.97
C PRO A 328 -7.67 31.26 -11.03
N ARG A 329 -7.44 29.99 -10.68
CA ARG A 329 -7.67 28.82 -11.54
C ARG A 329 -9.09 28.27 -11.44
N ILE A 330 -9.88 28.75 -10.48
CA ILE A 330 -11.29 28.38 -10.31
C ILE A 330 -12.15 29.49 -10.93
N PRO A 331 -12.90 29.20 -12.02
CA PRO A 331 -13.74 30.19 -12.68
C PRO A 331 -14.78 30.78 -11.72
N GLU A 332 -15.00 32.10 -11.80
CA GLU A 332 -16.15 32.70 -11.13
C GLU A 332 -17.46 32.20 -11.76
N ARG A 333 -18.47 32.02 -10.91
CA ARG A 333 -19.81 31.68 -11.38
C ARG A 333 -20.32 32.79 -12.32
N PRO A 334 -20.95 32.44 -13.46
CA PRO A 334 -21.61 33.44 -14.29
C PRO A 334 -22.71 34.16 -13.51
N ALA A 335 -23.08 35.37 -13.93
CA ALA A 335 -24.35 35.96 -13.51
C ALA A 335 -25.48 35.00 -13.90
N ARG A 336 -26.33 34.62 -12.93
CA ARG A 336 -27.62 34.00 -13.22
C ARG A 336 -28.60 35.11 -13.62
#